data_AF-A0A3P7JP16-F1
#
_entry.id   AF-A0A3P7JP16-F1
#
_cell.length_a   1.000
_cell.length_b   1.000
_cell.length_c   1.000
_cell.angle_alpha   90.00
_cell.angle_beta   90.00
_cell.angle_gamma   90.00
#
_symmetry.space_group_name_H-M   'P 1'
#
loop_
_entity.id
_entity.type
_entity.pdbx_description
1 polymer ?
#
loop_
_entity_poly.entity_id
_entity_poly.type
_entity_poly.pdbx_seq_one_letter_code
_entity_poly.pdbx_strand_id
1 'polypeptide(L)'
;MLIRQAPIESQFFKRIHDNLNAEIALGTVSNIDEAVTWLTYTYYYTRAIQNPIAYGLPHTILDKDPDLRQHLTRMVTDVAVKLDQKSDD
;
A
#
# COMPACT_ATOMS: atom_id res chain seq x y z
N MET A 1 -7.89 -22.56 24.15
CA MET A 1 -8.09 -21.36 23.31
C MET A 1 -6.82 -20.51 23.42
N LEU A 2 -5.94 -20.56 22.41
CA LEU A 2 -4.72 -19.74 22.40
C LEU A 2 -5.13 -18.28 22.16
N ILE A 3 -4.99 -17.44 23.19
CA ILE A 3 -5.16 -15.99 23.06
C ILE A 3 -4.04 -15.53 22.12
N ARG A 4 -4.36 -15.18 20.87
CA ARG A 4 -3.40 -14.53 19.97
C ARG A 4 -3.07 -13.16 20.57
N GLN A 5 -1.96 -13.07 21.27
CA GLN A 5 -1.44 -11.80 21.80
C GLN A 5 -0.68 -10.97 20.75
N ALA A 6 -0.49 -11.51 19.54
CA ALA A 6 0.14 -10.78 18.45
C ALA A 6 -0.86 -9.80 17.81
N PRO A 7 -0.48 -8.52 17.60
CA PRO A 7 -1.28 -7.57 16.86
C PRO A 7 -1.67 -8.12 15.47
N ILE A 8 -2.90 -7.84 15.03
CA ILE A 8 -3.36 -8.20 13.68
C ILE A 8 -2.78 -7.16 12.71
N GLU A 9 -2.00 -7.62 11.73
CA GLU A 9 -1.37 -6.77 10.72
C GLU A 9 -1.90 -7.06 9.32
N SER A 10 -1.96 -6.01 8.49
CA SER A 10 -2.36 -6.12 7.08
C SER A 10 -1.38 -6.96 6.26
N GLN A 11 -1.92 -7.89 5.47
CA GLN A 11 -1.18 -8.67 4.46
C GLN A 11 -1.31 -8.08 3.04
N PHE A 12 -1.94 -6.90 2.91
CA PHE A 12 -2.30 -6.28 1.63
C PHE A 12 -1.11 -6.13 0.68
N PHE A 13 0.07 -5.80 1.22
CA PHE A 13 1.29 -5.58 0.44
C PHE A 13 1.65 -6.76 -0.48
N LYS A 14 1.37 -8.01 -0.06
CA LYS A 14 1.65 -9.21 -0.87
C LYS A 14 0.81 -9.32 -2.13
N ARG A 15 -0.32 -8.62 -2.20
CA ARG A 15 -1.30 -8.69 -3.30
C ARG A 15 -1.52 -7.34 -3.98
N ILE A 16 -0.64 -6.38 -3.73
CA ILE A 16 -0.82 -5.02 -4.25
C ILE A 16 -0.83 -4.96 -5.79
N HIS A 17 -0.03 -5.79 -6.45
CA HIS A 17 -0.02 -5.88 -7.93
C HIS A 17 -1.37 -6.30 -8.48
N ASP A 18 -1.92 -7.41 -7.98
CA ASP A 18 -3.20 -7.94 -8.46
C ASP A 18 -4.36 -7.00 -8.11
N ASN A 19 -4.35 -6.43 -6.89
CA ASN A 19 -5.38 -5.50 -6.45
C ASN A 19 -5.35 -4.21 -7.28
N LEU A 20 -4.17 -3.62 -7.50
CA LEU A 20 -4.04 -2.40 -8.30
C LEU A 20 -4.46 -2.64 -9.75
N ASN A 21 -4.05 -3.77 -10.34
CA ASN A 21 -4.46 -4.15 -11.69
C ASN A 21 -5.98 -4.30 -11.81
N ALA A 22 -6.64 -4.89 -10.80
CA ALA A 22 -8.10 -5.01 -10.78
C ALA A 22 -8.79 -3.64 -10.74
N GLU A 23 -8.34 -2.72 -9.89
CA GLU A 23 -8.94 -1.37 -9.79
C GLU A 23 -8.75 -0.54 -11.08
N ILE A 24 -7.59 -0.70 -11.74
CA ILE A 24 -7.34 -0.10 -13.06
C ILE A 24 -8.28 -0.68 -14.11
N ALA A 25 -8.41 -2.02 -14.17
CA ALA A 25 -9.30 -2.69 -15.11
C ALA A 25 -10.79 -2.35 -14.88
N LEU A 26 -11.18 -2.10 -13.62
CA LEU A 26 -12.51 -1.65 -13.24
C LEU A 26 -12.73 -0.15 -13.48
N GLY A 27 -11.68 0.61 -13.82
CA GLY A 27 -11.74 2.06 -14.02
C GLY A 27 -11.94 2.87 -12.73
N THR A 28 -11.74 2.24 -11.56
CA THR A 28 -11.86 2.92 -10.25
C THR A 28 -10.59 3.71 -9.91
N VAL A 29 -9.46 3.30 -10.49
CA VAL A 29 -8.17 4.00 -10.40
C VAL A 29 -7.66 4.26 -11.82
N SER A 30 -7.48 5.53 -12.18
CA SER A 30 -7.01 5.94 -13.51
C SER A 30 -5.64 6.62 -13.50
N ASN A 31 -5.16 7.02 -12.33
CA ASN A 31 -3.89 7.73 -12.16
C ASN A 31 -3.26 7.46 -10.77
N ILE A 32 -2.02 7.91 -10.58
CA ILE A 32 -1.25 7.68 -9.35
C ILE A 32 -1.91 8.33 -8.13
N ASP A 33 -2.44 9.54 -8.24
CA ASP A 33 -3.09 10.22 -7.11
C ASP A 33 -4.36 9.50 -6.65
N GLU A 34 -5.16 8.98 -7.59
CA GLU A 34 -6.32 8.14 -7.29
C GLU A 34 -5.92 6.82 -6.62
N ALA A 35 -4.86 6.17 -7.12
CA ALA A 35 -4.33 4.96 -6.51
C ALA A 35 -3.84 5.19 -5.07
N VAL A 36 -3.12 6.31 -4.83
CA VAL A 36 -2.67 6.71 -3.49
C VAL A 36 -3.88 6.95 -2.58
N THR A 37 -4.89 7.65 -3.08
CA THR A 37 -6.13 7.90 -2.35
C THR A 37 -6.84 6.59 -2.01
N TRP A 38 -6.95 5.68 -2.96
CA TRP A 38 -7.51 4.34 -2.74
C TRP A 38 -6.75 3.57 -1.65
N LEU A 39 -5.42 3.63 -1.62
CA LEU A 39 -4.62 3.00 -0.57
C LEU A 39 -4.92 3.55 0.83
N THR A 40 -5.28 4.84 0.96
CA THR A 40 -5.66 5.42 2.26
C THR A 40 -6.92 4.80 2.85
N TYR A 41 -7.79 4.22 2.04
CA TYR A 41 -9.00 3.52 2.50
C TYR A 41 -8.74 2.09 2.96
N THR A 42 -7.52 1.57 2.77
CA THR A 42 -7.18 0.19 3.09
C THR A 42 -6.76 0.02 4.54
N TYR A 43 -6.91 -1.20 5.07
CA TYR A 43 -6.37 -1.54 6.38
C TYR A 43 -4.83 -1.45 6.45
N TYR A 44 -4.14 -1.53 5.29
CA TYR A 44 -2.70 -1.30 5.24
C TYR A 44 -2.32 0.09 5.74
N TYR A 45 -2.99 1.13 5.24
CA TYR A 45 -2.69 2.52 5.60
C TYR A 45 -2.81 2.74 7.11
N THR A 46 -3.95 2.34 7.69
CA THR A 46 -4.19 2.45 9.14
C THR A 46 -3.12 1.75 9.97
N ARG A 47 -2.68 0.55 9.54
CA ARG A 47 -1.66 -0.20 10.26
C ARG A 47 -0.25 0.34 10.03
N ALA A 48 0.05 0.86 8.85
CA ALA A 48 1.34 1.48 8.54
C ALA A 48 1.56 2.76 9.36
N ILE A 49 0.52 3.53 9.66
CA ILE A 49 0.60 4.65 10.60
C ILE A 49 0.78 4.15 12.05
N GLN A 50 0.06 3.12 12.46
CA GLN A 50 0.11 2.65 13.86
C GLN A 50 1.41 1.89 14.20
N ASN A 51 1.96 1.15 13.23
CA ASN A 51 3.16 0.34 13.40
C ASN A 51 4.02 0.34 12.12
N PRO A 52 4.69 1.46 11.80
CA PRO A 52 5.48 1.58 10.57
C PRO A 52 6.56 0.51 10.43
N ILE A 53 7.16 0.09 11.54
CA ILE A 53 8.25 -0.89 11.59
C ILE A 53 7.81 -2.26 11.08
N ALA A 54 6.57 -2.68 11.33
CA ALA A 54 6.02 -3.94 10.80
C ALA A 54 5.95 -3.97 9.27
N TYR A 55 6.01 -2.80 8.63
CA TYR A 55 5.99 -2.63 7.18
C TYR A 55 7.36 -2.24 6.60
N GLY A 56 8.43 -2.36 7.39
CA GLY A 56 9.79 -2.01 6.97
C GLY A 56 10.05 -0.51 6.89
N LEU A 57 9.18 0.31 7.47
CA LEU A 57 9.35 1.77 7.51
C LEU A 57 10.12 2.19 8.76
N PRO A 58 10.96 3.24 8.66
CA PRO A 58 11.65 3.77 9.83
C PRO A 58 10.65 4.40 10.81
N HIS A 59 10.96 4.37 12.11
CA HIS A 59 10.10 4.97 13.14
C HIS A 59 9.88 6.48 12.92
N THR A 60 10.86 7.18 12.35
CA THR A 60 10.79 8.62 12.04
C THR A 60 10.02 8.93 10.76
N ILE A 61 9.38 7.94 10.11
CA ILE A 61 8.71 8.18 8.82
C ILE A 61 7.58 9.19 8.99
N LEU A 62 6.82 9.11 10.08
CA LEU A 62 5.68 9.97 10.34
C LEU A 62 6.09 11.40 10.71
N ASP A 63 7.34 11.63 11.14
CA ASP A 63 7.86 12.98 11.36
C ASP A 63 8.09 13.72 10.03
N LYS A 64 8.41 12.96 8.96
CA LYS A 64 8.75 13.50 7.63
C LYS A 64 7.58 13.42 6.66
N ASP A 65 6.74 12.41 6.81
CA ASP A 65 5.59 12.09 5.95
C ASP A 65 4.43 11.62 6.84
N PRO A 66 3.75 12.54 7.56
CA PRO A 66 2.72 12.20 8.55
C PRO A 66 1.57 11.36 7.99
N ASP A 67 1.23 11.61 6.72
CA ASP A 67 0.14 10.91 6.01
C ASP A 67 0.67 9.77 5.12
N LEU A 68 1.95 9.41 5.24
CA LEU A 68 2.61 8.40 4.40
C LEU A 68 2.42 8.63 2.88
N ARG A 69 2.08 9.84 2.45
CA ARG A 69 1.67 10.12 1.07
C ARG A 69 2.85 9.91 0.12
N GLN A 70 4.04 10.34 0.50
CA GLN A 70 5.25 10.13 -0.31
C GLN A 70 5.59 8.65 -0.39
N HIS A 71 5.47 7.92 0.72
CA HIS A 71 5.67 6.47 0.75
C HIS A 71 4.68 5.71 -0.15
N LEU A 72 3.37 6.00 -0.03
CA LEU A 72 2.32 5.39 -0.85
C LEU A 72 2.51 5.71 -2.33
N THR A 73 2.87 6.94 -2.67
CA THR A 73 3.14 7.36 -4.05
C THR A 73 4.25 6.51 -4.66
N ARG A 74 5.40 6.40 -3.97
CA ARG A 74 6.52 5.57 -4.43
C ARG A 74 6.11 4.12 -4.62
N MET A 75 5.39 3.56 -3.65
CA MET A 75 4.90 2.18 -3.72
C MET A 75 4.00 1.95 -4.94
N VAL A 76 3.00 2.81 -5.16
CA VAL A 76 2.09 2.69 -6.31
C VAL A 76 2.86 2.82 -7.61
N THR A 77 3.76 3.80 -7.71
CA THR A 77 4.58 3.99 -8.92
C THR A 77 5.42 2.76 -9.23
N ASP A 78 6.09 2.18 -8.24
CA ASP A 78 6.89 0.97 -8.42
C ASP A 78 6.03 -0.23 -8.86
N VAL A 79 4.82 -0.35 -8.32
CA VAL A 79 3.86 -1.41 -8.68
C VAL A 79 3.35 -1.20 -10.10
N ALA A 80 3.00 0.04 -10.48
CA ALA A 80 2.52 0.39 -11.81
C ALA A 80 3.58 0.11 -12.88
N VAL A 81 4.84 0.51 -12.64
CA VAL A 81 5.97 0.22 -13.56
C VAL A 81 6.15 -1.29 -13.78
N LYS A 82 6.03 -2.09 -12.71
CA LYS A 82 6.12 -3.56 -12.83
C LYS A 82 4.93 -4.20 -13.52
N LEU A 83 3.74 -3.60 -13.42
CA LEU A 83 2.56 -4.09 -14.15
C LEU A 83 2.70 -3.81 -15.65
N ASP A 84 3.20 -2.63 -16.01
CA ASP A 84 3.49 -2.24 -17.39
C ASP A 84 4.53 -3.16 -18.06
N GLN A 85 5.60 -3.50 -17.34
CA GLN A 85 6.60 -4.48 -17.83
C GLN A 85 6.03 -5.88 -18.07
N LYS A 86 4.96 -6.26 -17.37
CA LYS A 86 4.35 -7.59 -17.46
C LYS A 86 3.30 -7.69 -18.58
N SER A 87 2.83 -6.57 -19.13
CA SER A 87 1.90 -6.59 -20.27
C SER A 87 2.56 -6.87 -21.62
N ASP A 88 3.89 -6.80 -21.70
CA ASP A 88 4.66 -6.96 -22.95
C ASP A 88 5.17 -8.41 -23.19
N ASP A 89 4.94 -9.34 -22.26
CA ASP A 89 5.26 -10.78 -22.36
C ASP A 89 4.03 -11.63 -22.74
#